data_AF-A0A8R1E3U0-F1
#
_entry.id   AF-A0A8R1E3U0-F1
#
_cell.length_a   1.000
_cell.length_b   1.000
_cell.length_c   1.000
_cell.angle_alpha   90.00
_cell.angle_beta   90.00
_cell.angle_gamma   90.00
#
_symmetry.space_group_name_H-M   'P 1'
#
loop_
_entity.id
_entity.type
_entity.pdbx_description
1 polymer ?
#
loop_
_entity_poly.entity_id
_entity_poly.type
_entity_poly.pdbx_seq_one_letter_code
_entity_poly.pdbx_strand_id
1 'polypeptide(L)'
;MAKLDQACAEKHEFLEERSKDDELLSNPIYGYWNQKTMSVKWPVITGFLIAALGQIWYGMLASFSSNVKWLMLFARFLTGTGVGNIAALRIYAATASTPQDRMRAISFGTGGCILGFSFGPVISSAFTPLGKDGITIFDTNLNMYNVVPYLMVFICLFACAIVYSFFEESYVGIVTKEEKEKEDIFVPKFDFTASLICIYLFMIVNMTSTNIEVMSSPLTTVMYDWNDSDSIFYNGIALALSSAITVAFNIAQGATRIGNIDKRKQMLLGLSFFLLYQLFMYPWDFYPGPLHFLPQGVETADTGGCYPVYAWCAETTRVPIFIYFFSFIAIFGVAFPFVETPSPTLFSEILGPRKQGNMQGLFSLGGSIAPVIASVSSTAIFKRSGYRYVIVMQTICLLFGISLILVFYKRLVPLKVEKKSTSSQ
;
A
#
# COMPACT_ATOMS: atom_id res chain seq x y z
N MET A 1 28.95 -5.92 -15.94
CA MET A 1 28.04 -6.71 -15.08
C MET A 1 27.74 -6.02 -13.75
N ALA A 2 28.67 -5.27 -13.13
CA ALA A 2 28.34 -4.37 -12.01
C ALA A 2 27.30 -3.28 -12.35
N LYS A 3 27.30 -2.78 -13.61
CA LYS A 3 26.24 -1.89 -14.15
C LYS A 3 24.84 -2.53 -14.28
N LEU A 4 24.71 -3.85 -14.10
CA LEU A 4 23.43 -4.57 -14.11
C LEU A 4 22.86 -4.74 -12.69
N ASP A 5 23.72 -4.81 -11.67
CA ASP A 5 23.31 -4.95 -10.27
C ASP A 5 22.94 -3.57 -9.67
N GLN A 6 23.64 -2.49 -10.02
CA GLN A 6 23.28 -1.11 -9.62
C GLN A 6 22.01 -0.60 -10.33
N ALA A 7 21.84 -1.02 -11.59
CA ALA A 7 20.57 -0.84 -12.30
C ALA A 7 19.47 -1.77 -11.78
N CYS A 8 19.69 -2.64 -10.79
CA CYS A 8 18.68 -3.53 -10.22
C CYS A 8 18.00 -2.86 -9.03
N ALA A 9 18.73 -2.19 -8.12
CA ALA A 9 18.14 -1.47 -6.99
C ALA A 9 17.37 -0.21 -7.44
N GLU A 10 17.97 0.63 -8.30
CA GLU A 10 17.30 1.81 -8.86
C GLU A 10 16.17 1.43 -9.87
N LYS A 11 16.25 0.24 -10.49
CA LYS A 11 15.12 -0.33 -11.25
C LYS A 11 14.03 -0.88 -10.35
N HIS A 12 14.35 -1.52 -9.24
CA HIS A 12 13.33 -2.18 -8.42
C HIS A 12 12.35 -1.12 -7.89
N GLU A 13 12.83 0.03 -7.43
CA GLU A 13 12.00 1.20 -7.06
C GLU A 13 11.20 1.78 -8.25
N PHE A 14 11.85 2.07 -9.39
CA PHE A 14 11.16 2.60 -10.59
C PHE A 14 10.15 1.61 -11.22
N LEU A 15 10.34 0.31 -11.00
CA LEU A 15 9.47 -0.73 -11.55
C LEU A 15 8.35 -1.14 -10.58
N GLU A 16 8.52 -0.92 -9.28
CA GLU A 16 7.46 -0.99 -8.27
C GLU A 16 6.52 0.22 -8.37
N GLU A 17 7.09 1.41 -8.65
CA GLU A 17 6.36 2.63 -9.04
C GLU A 17 5.39 2.36 -10.21
N ARG A 18 5.82 1.57 -11.20
CA ARG A 18 4.99 1.25 -12.38
C ARG A 18 3.98 0.11 -12.16
N SER A 19 4.25 -0.83 -11.26
CA SER A 19 3.23 -1.82 -10.86
C SER A 19 2.01 -1.13 -10.24
N LYS A 20 2.23 -0.03 -9.50
CA LYS A 20 1.15 0.81 -8.93
C LYS A 20 0.41 1.63 -10.01
N ASP A 21 1.06 1.97 -11.14
CA ASP A 21 0.40 2.59 -12.31
C ASP A 21 -0.61 1.63 -12.98
N ASP A 22 -0.30 0.33 -13.02
CA ASP A 22 -1.16 -0.65 -13.70
C ASP A 22 -2.41 -0.99 -12.85
N GLU A 23 -2.29 -0.92 -11.53
CA GLU A 23 -3.42 -0.95 -10.59
C GLU A 23 -4.38 0.24 -10.76
N LEU A 24 -3.86 1.39 -11.19
CA LEU A 24 -4.66 2.61 -11.43
C LEU A 24 -5.78 2.35 -12.44
N LEU A 25 -5.47 1.65 -13.53
CA LEU A 25 -6.43 1.37 -14.59
C LEU A 25 -7.36 0.21 -14.22
N SER A 26 -6.84 -0.79 -13.50
CA SER A 26 -7.59 -2.01 -13.19
C SER A 26 -8.63 -1.79 -12.10
N ASN A 27 -8.35 -0.98 -11.07
CA ASN A 27 -9.23 -0.76 -9.92
C ASN A 27 -10.65 -0.28 -10.29
N PRO A 28 -10.83 0.75 -11.16
CA PRO A 28 -12.16 1.14 -11.65
C PRO A 28 -12.85 0.04 -12.47
N ILE A 29 -12.09 -0.74 -13.24
CA ILE A 29 -12.63 -1.82 -14.09
C ILE A 29 -13.21 -2.92 -13.20
N TYR A 30 -12.46 -3.39 -12.19
CA TYR A 30 -12.95 -4.37 -11.22
C TYR A 30 -14.14 -3.85 -10.40
N GLY A 31 -14.11 -2.56 -10.02
CA GLY A 31 -15.23 -1.91 -9.33
C GLY A 31 -16.51 -1.86 -10.17
N TYR A 32 -16.38 -1.48 -11.45
CA TYR A 32 -17.50 -1.46 -12.40
C TYR A 32 -18.00 -2.87 -12.73
N TRP A 33 -17.09 -3.83 -12.89
CA TRP A 33 -17.45 -5.23 -13.11
C TRP A 33 -18.30 -5.74 -11.94
N ASN A 34 -17.80 -5.62 -10.70
CA ASN A 34 -18.54 -6.02 -9.50
C ASN A 34 -19.90 -5.30 -9.40
N GLN A 35 -19.96 -3.99 -9.69
CA GLN A 35 -21.22 -3.24 -9.71
C GLN A 35 -22.25 -3.82 -10.69
N LYS A 36 -21.80 -4.28 -11.85
CA LYS A 36 -22.66 -4.81 -12.92
C LYS A 36 -23.08 -6.26 -12.64
N THR A 37 -22.16 -7.11 -12.18
CA THR A 37 -22.43 -8.55 -11.98
C THR A 37 -22.94 -8.90 -10.59
N MET A 38 -22.73 -8.05 -9.58
CA MET A 38 -22.98 -8.37 -8.17
C MET A 38 -22.32 -9.68 -7.72
N SER A 39 -21.15 -9.97 -8.28
CA SER A 39 -20.34 -11.13 -7.94
C SER A 39 -18.89 -10.66 -7.82
N VAL A 40 -18.24 -11.00 -6.71
CA VAL A 40 -16.82 -10.78 -6.43
C VAL A 40 -15.97 -11.99 -6.84
N LYS A 41 -16.53 -13.20 -6.83
CA LYS A 41 -15.86 -14.47 -7.07
C LYS A 41 -15.15 -14.50 -8.42
N TRP A 42 -15.87 -14.20 -9.49
CA TRP A 42 -15.32 -14.19 -10.85
C TRP A 42 -14.26 -13.11 -11.07
N PRO A 43 -14.50 -11.83 -10.71
CA PRO A 43 -13.46 -10.82 -10.79
C PRO A 43 -12.18 -11.21 -10.03
N VAL A 44 -12.29 -11.80 -8.83
CA VAL A 44 -11.12 -12.21 -8.05
C VAL A 44 -10.33 -13.34 -8.71
N ILE A 45 -11.01 -14.39 -9.18
CA ILE A 45 -10.39 -15.50 -9.91
C ILE A 45 -9.70 -14.99 -11.17
N THR A 46 -10.36 -14.15 -11.95
CA THR A 46 -9.77 -13.58 -13.17
C THR A 46 -8.52 -12.75 -12.85
N GLY A 47 -8.54 -11.94 -11.80
CA GLY A 47 -7.36 -11.17 -11.37
C GLY A 47 -6.18 -12.06 -11.00
N PHE A 48 -6.41 -13.13 -10.23
CA PHE A 48 -5.35 -14.08 -9.89
C PHE A 48 -4.81 -14.83 -11.10
N LEU A 49 -5.66 -15.20 -12.07
CA LEU A 49 -5.20 -15.84 -13.31
C LEU A 49 -4.35 -14.89 -14.17
N ILE A 50 -4.75 -13.62 -14.28
CA ILE A 50 -3.96 -12.61 -14.99
C ILE A 50 -2.62 -12.38 -14.27
N ALA A 51 -2.63 -12.29 -12.93
CA ALA A 51 -1.40 -12.16 -12.15
C ALA A 51 -0.48 -13.37 -12.32
N ALA A 52 -1.03 -14.60 -12.32
CA ALA A 52 -0.29 -15.82 -12.58
C ALA A 52 0.35 -15.81 -13.97
N LEU A 53 -0.38 -15.39 -15.01
CA LEU A 53 0.17 -15.24 -16.36
C LEU A 53 1.31 -14.21 -16.41
N GLY A 54 1.17 -13.07 -15.72
CA GLY A 54 2.25 -12.09 -15.58
C GLY A 54 3.49 -12.65 -14.90
N GLN A 55 3.31 -13.45 -13.85
CA GLN A 55 4.42 -14.09 -13.12
C GLN A 55 5.10 -15.21 -13.91
N ILE A 56 4.35 -16.00 -14.70
CA ILE A 56 4.92 -16.96 -15.65
C ILE A 56 5.79 -16.20 -16.67
N TRP A 57 5.26 -15.11 -17.24
CA TRP A 57 5.99 -14.29 -18.19
C TRP A 57 7.27 -13.70 -17.59
N TYR A 58 7.19 -13.23 -16.34
CA TYR A 58 8.35 -12.71 -15.61
C TYR A 58 9.41 -13.80 -15.36
N GLY A 59 9.00 -14.99 -14.91
CA GLY A 59 9.92 -16.12 -14.66
C GLY A 59 10.66 -16.58 -15.93
N MET A 60 10.01 -16.48 -17.09
CA MET A 60 10.60 -16.83 -18.39
C MET A 60 11.57 -15.79 -18.94
N LEU A 61 11.72 -14.61 -18.32
CA LEU A 61 12.60 -13.54 -18.82
C LEU A 61 14.06 -14.01 -18.97
N ALA A 62 14.52 -14.92 -18.11
CA ALA A 62 15.87 -15.48 -18.15
C ALA A 62 16.16 -16.26 -19.45
N SER A 63 15.13 -16.70 -20.17
CA SER A 63 15.27 -17.46 -21.43
C SER A 63 15.39 -16.57 -22.67
N PHE A 64 15.20 -15.25 -22.56
CA PHE A 64 15.26 -14.32 -23.69
C PHE A 64 16.57 -13.54 -23.71
N SER A 65 17.23 -13.50 -24.87
CA SER A 65 18.50 -12.79 -25.06
C SER A 65 18.36 -11.35 -25.59
N SER A 66 17.18 -10.98 -26.11
CA SER A 66 16.90 -9.65 -26.68
C SER A 66 15.56 -9.08 -26.19
N ASN A 67 15.43 -7.76 -26.16
CA ASN A 67 14.22 -7.03 -25.76
C ASN A 67 13.66 -7.33 -24.35
N VAL A 68 14.48 -7.90 -23.45
CA VAL A 68 14.10 -8.28 -22.07
C VAL A 68 13.46 -7.13 -21.29
N LYS A 69 13.87 -5.87 -21.53
CA LYS A 69 13.29 -4.69 -20.87
C LYS A 69 11.79 -4.53 -21.18
N TRP A 70 11.40 -4.70 -22.44
CA TRP A 70 10.01 -4.57 -22.87
C TRP A 70 9.16 -5.77 -22.44
N LEU A 71 9.75 -6.96 -22.46
CA LEU A 71 9.10 -8.18 -21.96
C LEU A 71 8.84 -8.09 -20.45
N MET A 72 9.79 -7.56 -19.68
CA MET A 72 9.64 -7.31 -18.25
C MET A 72 8.55 -6.26 -17.97
N LEU A 73 8.48 -5.22 -18.79
CA LEU A 73 7.43 -4.20 -18.68
C LEU A 73 6.05 -4.82 -18.90
N PHE A 74 5.91 -5.69 -19.90
CA PHE A 74 4.67 -6.40 -20.17
C PHE A 74 4.28 -7.37 -19.04
N ALA A 75 5.24 -8.11 -18.46
CA ALA A 75 4.98 -8.95 -17.29
C ALA A 75 4.41 -8.13 -16.12
N ARG A 76 5.02 -6.98 -15.81
CA ARG A 76 4.54 -6.10 -14.74
C ARG A 76 3.14 -5.54 -15.02
N PHE A 77 2.87 -5.14 -16.26
CA PHE A 77 1.54 -4.72 -16.68
C PHE A 77 0.47 -5.77 -16.41
N LEU A 78 0.75 -7.02 -16.77
CA LEU A 78 -0.16 -8.13 -16.47
C LEU A 78 -0.33 -8.33 -14.96
N THR A 79 0.77 -8.38 -14.21
CA THR A 79 0.72 -8.57 -12.75
C THR A 79 -0.08 -7.46 -12.05
N GLY A 80 0.19 -6.18 -12.33
CA GLY A 80 -0.54 -5.06 -11.74
C GLY A 80 -2.01 -5.01 -12.17
N THR A 81 -2.32 -5.38 -13.41
CA THR A 81 -3.71 -5.56 -13.85
C THR A 81 -4.41 -6.68 -13.07
N GLY A 82 -3.71 -7.77 -12.74
CA GLY A 82 -4.25 -8.87 -11.95
C GLY A 82 -4.53 -8.50 -10.49
N VAL A 83 -3.63 -7.73 -9.87
CA VAL A 83 -3.73 -7.29 -8.46
C VAL A 83 -4.89 -6.31 -8.22
N GLY A 84 -5.47 -5.73 -9.27
CA GLY A 84 -6.71 -4.94 -9.19
C GLY A 84 -7.91 -5.67 -8.57
N ASN A 85 -7.84 -7.00 -8.43
CA ASN A 85 -8.84 -7.78 -7.69
C ASN A 85 -8.99 -7.38 -6.20
N ILE A 86 -7.97 -6.72 -5.61
CA ILE A 86 -8.06 -6.15 -4.25
C ILE A 86 -9.23 -5.17 -4.14
N ALA A 87 -9.52 -4.38 -5.18
CA ALA A 87 -10.67 -3.47 -5.17
C ALA A 87 -11.99 -4.26 -5.05
N ALA A 88 -12.12 -5.40 -5.74
CA ALA A 88 -13.29 -6.26 -5.67
C ALA A 88 -13.46 -6.89 -4.28
N LEU A 89 -12.36 -7.35 -3.65
CA LEU A 89 -12.36 -7.88 -2.28
C LEU A 89 -12.74 -6.82 -1.24
N ARG A 90 -12.26 -5.58 -1.38
CA ARG A 90 -12.64 -4.45 -0.51
C ARG A 90 -14.12 -4.12 -0.64
N ILE A 91 -14.64 -4.08 -1.88
CA ILE A 91 -16.08 -3.91 -2.12
C ILE A 91 -16.86 -5.01 -1.42
N TYR A 92 -16.44 -6.27 -1.58
CA TYR A 92 -17.11 -7.39 -0.94
C TYR A 92 -17.09 -7.27 0.59
N ALA A 93 -15.93 -6.99 1.21
CA ALA A 93 -15.85 -6.80 2.65
C ALA A 93 -16.80 -5.70 3.15
N ALA A 94 -16.94 -4.60 2.40
CA ALA A 94 -17.88 -3.52 2.70
C ALA A 94 -19.36 -3.94 2.57
N THR A 95 -19.70 -4.73 1.55
CA THR A 95 -21.09 -5.14 1.23
C THR A 95 -21.55 -6.44 1.88
N ALA A 96 -20.62 -7.28 2.32
CA ALA A 96 -20.89 -8.54 3.00
C ALA A 96 -20.99 -8.38 4.53
N SER A 97 -20.65 -7.20 5.06
CA SER A 97 -20.65 -6.89 6.48
C SER A 97 -21.70 -5.85 6.86
N THR A 98 -22.24 -6.00 8.07
CA THR A 98 -23.10 -5.02 8.73
C THR A 98 -22.27 -3.80 9.16
N PRO A 99 -22.87 -2.61 9.38
CA PRO A 99 -22.14 -1.47 9.93
C PRO A 99 -21.43 -1.75 11.26
N GLN A 100 -21.95 -2.66 12.07
CA GLN A 100 -21.35 -3.07 13.35
C GLN A 100 -20.09 -3.93 13.14
N ASP A 101 -20.13 -4.86 12.19
CA ASP A 101 -19.03 -5.82 11.95
C ASP A 101 -18.02 -5.34 10.89
N ARG A 102 -18.34 -4.26 10.16
CA ARG A 102 -17.55 -3.79 9.02
C ARG A 102 -16.11 -3.49 9.36
N MET A 103 -15.89 -2.84 10.51
CA MET A 103 -14.55 -2.55 11.01
C MET A 103 -13.74 -3.83 11.18
N ARG A 104 -14.34 -4.88 11.74
CA ARG A 104 -13.69 -6.18 11.95
C ARG A 104 -13.35 -6.88 10.64
N ALA A 105 -14.29 -6.91 9.70
CA ALA A 105 -14.07 -7.53 8.38
C ALA A 105 -12.94 -6.83 7.60
N ILE A 106 -12.97 -5.50 7.55
CA ILE A 106 -11.94 -4.71 6.86
C ILE A 106 -10.59 -4.84 7.57
N SER A 107 -10.55 -4.84 8.91
CA SER A 107 -9.31 -4.97 9.69
C SER A 107 -8.58 -6.28 9.47
N PHE A 108 -9.29 -7.41 9.41
CA PHE A 108 -8.65 -8.68 9.08
C PHE A 108 -8.19 -8.75 7.62
N GLY A 109 -8.96 -8.18 6.69
CA GLY A 109 -8.56 -8.10 5.29
C GLY A 109 -7.29 -7.27 5.09
N THR A 110 -7.24 -6.07 5.69
CA THR A 110 -6.08 -5.18 5.67
C THR A 110 -4.87 -5.83 6.34
N GLY A 111 -5.04 -6.41 7.53
CA GLY A 111 -3.98 -7.15 8.23
C GLY A 111 -3.41 -8.32 7.41
N GLY A 112 -4.27 -9.07 6.70
CA GLY A 112 -3.84 -10.12 5.77
C GLY A 112 -3.02 -9.60 4.59
N CYS A 113 -3.39 -8.45 4.03
CA CYS A 113 -2.64 -7.81 2.94
C CYS A 113 -1.24 -7.38 3.40
N ILE A 114 -1.14 -6.73 4.57
CA ILE A 114 0.14 -6.29 5.14
C ILE A 114 1.03 -7.47 5.51
N LEU A 115 0.45 -8.56 6.04
CA LEU A 115 1.18 -9.81 6.24
C LEU A 115 1.80 -10.30 4.93
N GLY A 116 1.03 -10.31 3.84
CA GLY A 116 1.53 -10.66 2.50
C GLY A 116 2.73 -9.81 2.06
N PHE A 117 2.63 -8.47 2.19
CA PHE A 117 3.75 -7.57 1.88
C PHE A 117 5.01 -7.87 2.70
N SER A 118 4.83 -8.22 3.98
CA SER A 118 5.95 -8.53 4.88
C SER A 118 6.70 -9.80 4.48
N PHE A 119 5.98 -10.82 4.00
CA PHE A 119 6.58 -12.09 3.60
C PHE A 119 7.32 -12.03 2.26
N GLY A 120 7.00 -11.07 1.38
CA GLY A 120 7.60 -10.96 0.05
C GLY A 120 9.13 -10.95 0.05
N PRO A 121 9.79 -9.97 0.71
CA PRO A 121 11.25 -9.92 0.80
C PRO A 121 11.87 -11.12 1.52
N VAL A 122 11.19 -11.63 2.57
CA VAL A 122 11.66 -12.80 3.34
C VAL A 122 11.72 -14.04 2.44
N ILE A 123 10.64 -14.32 1.71
CA ILE A 123 10.58 -15.42 0.75
C ILE A 123 11.66 -15.25 -0.32
N SER A 124 11.82 -14.03 -0.86
CA SER A 124 12.86 -13.75 -1.86
C SER A 124 14.27 -14.05 -1.34
N SER A 125 14.58 -13.61 -0.11
CA SER A 125 15.87 -13.84 0.53
C SER A 125 16.17 -15.32 0.82
N ALA A 126 15.12 -16.12 1.13
CA ALA A 126 15.27 -17.55 1.38
C ALA A 126 15.76 -18.32 0.14
N PHE A 127 15.53 -17.76 -1.06
CA PHE A 127 15.97 -18.35 -2.32
C PHE A 127 17.27 -17.75 -2.87
N THR A 128 17.87 -16.74 -2.21
CA THR A 128 19.19 -16.20 -2.59
C THR A 128 20.31 -17.26 -2.66
N PRO A 129 20.38 -18.29 -1.77
CA PRO A 129 21.42 -19.32 -1.83
C PRO A 129 21.46 -20.16 -3.12
N LEU A 130 20.40 -20.14 -3.95
CA LEU A 130 20.39 -20.81 -5.26
C LEU A 130 21.42 -20.24 -6.24
N GLY A 131 21.90 -19.02 -6.03
CA GLY A 131 22.88 -18.40 -6.90
C GLY A 131 22.34 -18.02 -8.28
N LYS A 132 23.22 -17.47 -9.13
CA LYS A 132 22.89 -17.08 -10.52
C LYS A 132 22.82 -18.31 -11.43
N ASP A 133 23.65 -19.32 -11.15
CA ASP A 133 23.74 -20.55 -11.93
C ASP A 133 22.58 -21.52 -11.66
N GLY A 134 21.95 -21.42 -10.50
CA GLY A 134 20.71 -22.12 -10.18
C GLY A 134 20.83 -23.65 -10.23
N ILE A 135 19.67 -24.30 -10.33
CA ILE A 135 19.52 -25.74 -10.51
C ILE A 135 18.70 -25.96 -11.78
N THR A 136 19.20 -26.80 -12.69
CA THR A 136 18.46 -27.15 -13.91
C THR A 136 17.46 -28.26 -13.61
N ILE A 137 16.17 -27.98 -13.78
CA ILE A 137 15.08 -28.95 -13.63
C ILE A 137 14.24 -28.93 -14.91
N PHE A 138 14.05 -30.09 -15.56
CA PHE A 138 13.23 -30.26 -16.78
C PHE A 138 13.47 -29.17 -17.85
N ASP A 139 14.71 -29.04 -18.33
CA ASP A 139 15.16 -28.03 -19.34
C ASP A 139 15.03 -26.56 -18.94
N THR A 140 14.55 -26.25 -17.73
CA THR A 140 14.48 -24.88 -17.21
C THR A 140 15.51 -24.68 -16.10
N ASN A 141 16.38 -23.69 -16.26
CA ASN A 141 17.32 -23.30 -15.20
C ASN A 141 16.58 -22.48 -14.14
N LEU A 142 16.37 -23.05 -12.95
CA LEU A 142 15.78 -22.37 -11.81
C LEU A 142 16.87 -21.70 -10.98
N ASN A 143 16.90 -20.38 -10.99
CA ASN A 143 17.86 -19.55 -10.27
C ASN A 143 17.16 -18.59 -9.31
N MET A 144 17.95 -17.79 -8.59
CA MET A 144 17.42 -16.83 -7.61
C MET A 144 16.42 -15.82 -8.20
N TYR A 145 16.41 -15.59 -9.52
CA TYR A 145 15.60 -14.55 -10.16
C TYR A 145 14.23 -15.04 -10.66
N ASN A 146 14.08 -16.33 -10.97
CA ASN A 146 12.85 -16.87 -11.54
C ASN A 146 12.07 -17.77 -10.57
N VAL A 147 12.72 -18.31 -9.53
CA VAL A 147 12.07 -19.20 -8.56
C VAL A 147 10.93 -18.51 -7.79
N VAL A 148 11.11 -17.24 -7.39
CA VAL A 148 10.09 -16.47 -6.68
C VAL A 148 8.85 -16.21 -7.56
N PRO A 149 8.98 -15.73 -8.81
CA PRO A 149 7.85 -15.66 -9.76
C PRO A 149 7.10 -16.99 -9.91
N TYR A 150 7.80 -18.12 -10.10
CA TYR A 150 7.12 -19.42 -10.23
C TYR A 150 6.39 -19.85 -8.96
N LEU A 151 6.95 -19.57 -7.78
CA LEU A 151 6.25 -19.79 -6.52
C LEU A 151 4.96 -18.94 -6.44
N MET A 152 5.02 -17.69 -6.89
CA MET A 152 3.84 -16.81 -6.91
C MET A 152 2.76 -17.29 -7.87
N VAL A 153 3.11 -17.95 -8.98
CA VAL A 153 2.15 -18.63 -9.87
C VAL A 153 1.39 -19.70 -9.09
N PHE A 154 2.09 -20.56 -8.36
CA PHE A 154 1.45 -21.61 -7.55
C PHE A 154 0.51 -21.01 -6.50
N ILE A 155 0.93 -19.96 -5.80
CA ILE A 155 0.11 -19.26 -4.80
C ILE A 155 -1.15 -18.66 -5.45
N CYS A 156 -1.04 -18.02 -6.62
CA CYS A 156 -2.19 -17.46 -7.33
C CYS A 156 -3.18 -18.54 -7.76
N LEU A 157 -2.71 -19.67 -8.31
CA LEU A 157 -3.56 -20.79 -8.70
C LEU A 157 -4.22 -21.46 -7.49
N PHE A 158 -3.50 -21.59 -6.39
CA PHE A 158 -4.04 -22.10 -5.13
C PHE A 158 -5.11 -21.17 -4.56
N ALA A 159 -4.91 -19.85 -4.61
CA ALA A 159 -5.91 -18.87 -4.23
C ALA A 159 -7.16 -18.95 -5.13
N CYS A 160 -7.00 -19.14 -6.44
CA CYS A 160 -8.12 -19.42 -7.34
C CYS A 160 -8.91 -20.67 -6.91
N ALA A 161 -8.21 -21.77 -6.58
CA ALA A 161 -8.85 -23.01 -6.15
C ALA A 161 -9.64 -22.79 -4.83
N ILE A 162 -9.06 -22.09 -3.87
CA ILE A 162 -9.75 -21.74 -2.61
C ILE A 162 -11.01 -20.93 -2.88
N VAL A 163 -10.90 -19.86 -3.67
CA VAL A 163 -12.05 -18.99 -3.98
C VAL A 163 -13.11 -19.75 -4.79
N TYR A 164 -12.70 -20.63 -5.70
CA TYR A 164 -13.65 -21.43 -6.47
C TYR A 164 -14.41 -22.43 -5.61
N SER A 165 -13.71 -23.16 -4.73
CA SER A 165 -14.27 -24.29 -3.97
C SER A 165 -14.95 -23.90 -2.65
N PHE A 166 -14.44 -22.89 -1.94
CA PHE A 166 -14.89 -22.58 -0.57
C PHE A 166 -15.58 -21.23 -0.42
N PHE A 167 -15.50 -20.34 -1.41
CA PHE A 167 -16.06 -19.00 -1.28
C PHE A 167 -17.52 -18.96 -1.73
N GLU A 168 -18.40 -18.70 -0.77
CA GLU A 168 -19.82 -18.43 -0.96
C GLU A 168 -20.09 -16.93 -0.77
N GLU A 169 -20.78 -16.33 -1.74
CA GLU A 169 -21.05 -14.89 -1.76
C GLU A 169 -22.28 -14.55 -0.93
N SER A 170 -22.13 -13.64 0.03
CA SER A 170 -23.24 -13.10 0.83
C SER A 170 -23.14 -11.58 0.93
N TYR A 171 -24.27 -10.88 0.74
CA TYR A 171 -24.33 -9.42 0.62
C TYR A 171 -25.23 -8.77 1.67
N VAL A 172 -25.05 -9.15 2.94
CA VAL A 172 -25.88 -8.72 4.09
C VAL A 172 -25.85 -7.20 4.33
N GLY A 173 -24.81 -6.51 3.86
CA GLY A 173 -24.66 -5.06 4.01
C GLY A 173 -25.45 -4.22 3.00
N ILE A 174 -26.15 -4.82 2.05
CA ILE A 174 -26.93 -4.12 1.02
C ILE A 174 -28.43 -4.30 1.31
N VAL A 175 -29.16 -3.21 1.50
CA VAL A 175 -30.62 -3.28 1.59
C VAL A 175 -31.19 -3.48 0.19
N THR A 176 -31.87 -4.60 0.00
CA THR A 176 -32.51 -4.99 -1.27
C THR A 176 -33.75 -4.12 -1.56
N LYS A 177 -34.21 -4.11 -2.81
CA LYS A 177 -35.45 -3.39 -3.17
C LYS A 177 -36.65 -3.94 -2.40
N GLU A 178 -36.70 -5.26 -2.23
CA GLU A 178 -37.77 -5.93 -1.49
C GLU A 178 -37.78 -5.54 -0.01
N GLU A 179 -36.63 -5.44 0.65
CA GLU A 179 -36.55 -4.97 2.04
C GLU A 179 -36.94 -3.50 2.17
N LYS A 180 -36.58 -2.65 1.19
CA LYS A 180 -37.04 -1.25 1.18
C LYS A 180 -38.56 -1.14 1.12
N GLU A 181 -39.19 -1.96 0.28
CA GLU A 181 -40.64 -1.96 0.09
C GLU A 181 -41.39 -2.65 1.24
N LYS A 182 -40.85 -3.75 1.79
CA LYS A 182 -41.45 -4.51 2.90
C LYS A 182 -41.31 -3.80 4.25
N GLU A 183 -40.18 -3.13 4.52
CA GLU A 183 -39.92 -2.46 5.80
C GLU A 183 -40.05 -0.93 5.75
N ASP A 184 -40.52 -0.36 4.63
CA ASP A 184 -40.63 1.09 4.36
C ASP A 184 -39.36 1.87 4.76
N ILE A 185 -38.21 1.32 4.36
CA ILE A 185 -36.88 1.85 4.67
C ILE A 185 -36.48 2.90 3.64
N PHE A 186 -36.26 4.13 4.11
CA PHE A 186 -35.71 5.21 3.29
C PHE A 186 -34.19 5.32 3.46
N VAL A 187 -33.45 5.17 2.35
CA VAL A 187 -31.99 5.34 2.32
C VAL A 187 -31.67 6.69 1.65
N PRO A 188 -31.24 7.72 2.42
CA PRO A 188 -30.96 9.03 1.87
C PRO A 188 -29.72 9.03 0.94
N LYS A 189 -29.54 10.13 0.18
CA LYS A 189 -28.30 10.34 -0.58
C LYS A 189 -27.11 10.45 0.39
N PHE A 190 -25.97 9.89 0.01
CA PHE A 190 -24.76 9.98 0.83
C PHE A 190 -24.13 11.36 0.72
N ASP A 191 -23.32 11.75 1.71
CA ASP A 191 -22.57 13.00 1.68
C ASP A 191 -21.33 12.86 0.79
N PHE A 192 -21.40 13.45 -0.40
CA PHE A 192 -20.32 13.40 -1.38
C PHE A 192 -19.04 14.10 -0.89
N THR A 193 -19.16 15.18 -0.12
CA THR A 193 -18.00 15.89 0.45
C THR A 193 -17.29 15.01 1.47
N ALA A 194 -18.04 14.36 2.35
CA ALA A 194 -17.47 13.43 3.33
C ALA A 194 -16.77 12.24 2.62
N SER A 195 -17.36 11.72 1.54
CA SER A 195 -16.74 10.68 0.71
C SER A 195 -15.40 11.13 0.10
N LEU A 196 -15.32 12.34 -0.46
CA LEU A 196 -14.08 12.88 -1.03
C LEU A 196 -12.98 13.03 0.03
N ILE A 197 -13.34 13.45 1.25
CA ILE A 197 -12.39 13.57 2.36
C ILE A 197 -11.82 12.19 2.72
N CYS A 198 -12.66 11.15 2.80
CA CYS A 198 -12.18 9.78 3.03
C CYS A 198 -11.25 9.28 1.92
N ILE A 199 -11.55 9.58 0.65
CA ILE A 199 -10.65 9.25 -0.48
C ILE A 199 -9.30 9.95 -0.27
N TYR A 200 -9.29 11.25 0.04
CA TYR A 200 -8.08 12.00 0.29
C TYR A 200 -7.26 11.46 1.48
N LEU A 201 -7.93 11.05 2.57
CA LEU A 201 -7.27 10.44 3.72
C LEU A 201 -6.61 9.10 3.36
N PHE A 202 -7.29 8.28 2.55
CA PHE A 202 -6.70 7.05 2.02
C PHE A 202 -5.52 7.33 1.09
N MET A 203 -5.60 8.37 0.26
CA MET A 203 -4.49 8.83 -0.58
C MET A 203 -3.26 9.18 0.26
N ILE A 204 -3.40 9.98 1.33
CA ILE A 204 -2.26 10.39 2.17
C ILE A 204 -1.57 9.18 2.82
N VAL A 205 -2.32 8.18 3.26
CA VAL A 205 -1.74 6.96 3.87
C VAL A 205 -0.91 6.19 2.86
N ASN A 206 -1.45 5.95 1.67
CA ASN A 206 -0.72 5.26 0.59
C ASN A 206 0.49 6.06 0.11
N MET A 207 0.35 7.39 0.03
CA MET A 207 1.46 8.31 -0.29
C MET A 207 2.57 8.23 0.76
N THR A 208 2.22 8.18 2.05
CA THR A 208 3.20 8.10 3.16
C THR A 208 3.89 6.76 3.22
N SER A 209 3.15 5.67 3.03
CA SER A 209 3.73 4.33 2.94
C SER A 209 4.73 4.23 1.80
N THR A 210 4.34 4.69 0.61
CA THR A 210 5.19 4.61 -0.58
C THR A 210 6.43 5.48 -0.46
N ASN A 211 6.30 6.70 0.08
CA ASN A 211 7.46 7.56 0.29
C ASN A 211 8.47 6.96 1.28
N ILE A 212 8.00 6.29 2.34
CA ILE A 212 8.89 5.61 3.27
C ILE A 212 9.58 4.42 2.60
N GLU A 213 8.84 3.59 1.87
CA GLU A 213 9.35 2.46 1.10
C GLU A 213 10.45 2.89 0.12
N VAL A 214 10.13 3.83 -0.79
CA VAL A 214 11.00 4.28 -1.88
C VAL A 214 12.13 5.22 -1.42
N MET A 215 11.99 5.91 -0.29
CA MET A 215 13.06 6.81 0.17
C MET A 215 13.96 6.19 1.21
N SER A 216 13.57 5.09 1.86
CA SER A 216 14.36 4.47 2.92
C SER A 216 15.78 4.12 2.47
N SER A 217 15.94 3.47 1.32
CA SER A 217 17.24 3.05 0.79
C SER A 217 18.18 4.22 0.43
N PRO A 218 17.80 5.15 -0.48
CA PRO A 218 18.67 6.28 -0.80
C PRO A 218 18.93 7.18 0.41
N LEU A 219 17.98 7.29 1.35
CA LEU A 219 18.16 8.07 2.57
C LEU A 219 19.18 7.42 3.51
N THR A 220 19.13 6.11 3.75
CA THR A 220 20.12 5.45 4.61
C THR A 220 21.50 5.39 3.98
N THR A 221 21.58 5.30 2.65
CA THR A 221 22.86 5.36 1.93
C THR A 221 23.57 6.70 2.15
N VAL A 222 22.85 7.83 2.10
CA VAL A 222 23.43 9.16 2.34
C VAL A 222 23.56 9.52 3.83
N MET A 223 22.66 9.00 4.69
CA MET A 223 22.68 9.30 6.11
C MET A 223 23.67 8.43 6.88
N TYR A 224 23.89 7.17 6.52
CA TYR A 224 24.69 6.26 7.34
C TYR A 224 25.93 5.71 6.65
N ASP A 225 26.23 6.23 5.45
CA ASP A 225 27.35 5.82 4.63
C ASP A 225 27.30 4.29 4.32
N TRP A 226 26.07 3.74 4.28
CA TRP A 226 25.79 2.35 3.99
C TRP A 226 25.83 2.08 2.48
N ASN A 227 26.47 0.98 2.09
CA ASN A 227 26.37 0.52 0.71
C ASN A 227 24.94 0.08 0.37
N ASP A 228 24.66 -0.08 -0.92
CA ASP A 228 23.31 -0.44 -1.40
C ASP A 228 22.77 -1.74 -0.78
N SER A 229 23.64 -2.72 -0.52
CA SER A 229 23.22 -4.02 0.05
C SER A 229 22.82 -3.90 1.51
N ASP A 230 23.60 -3.17 2.31
CA ASP A 230 23.33 -2.92 3.72
C ASP A 230 22.07 -2.07 3.89
N SER A 231 21.91 -1.02 3.07
CA SER A 231 20.70 -0.19 3.04
C SER A 231 19.44 -1.03 2.78
N ILE A 232 19.46 -1.90 1.78
CA ILE A 232 18.31 -2.77 1.48
C ILE A 232 18.05 -3.74 2.64
N PHE A 233 19.09 -4.36 3.19
CA PHE A 233 18.96 -5.37 4.25
C PHE A 233 18.37 -4.79 5.55
N TYR A 234 18.95 -3.72 6.08
CA TYR A 234 18.51 -3.14 7.35
C TYR A 234 17.14 -2.46 7.24
N ASN A 235 16.85 -1.79 6.12
CA ASN A 235 15.50 -1.24 5.89
C ASN A 235 14.47 -2.36 5.71
N GLY A 236 14.84 -3.48 5.08
CA GLY A 236 13.99 -4.67 4.98
C GLY A 236 13.63 -5.24 6.36
N ILE A 237 14.59 -5.32 7.29
CA ILE A 237 14.32 -5.74 8.68
C ILE A 237 13.40 -4.75 9.38
N ALA A 238 13.66 -3.43 9.25
CA ALA A 238 12.82 -2.41 9.86
C ALA A 238 11.37 -2.46 9.34
N LEU A 239 11.19 -2.65 8.03
CA LEU A 239 9.90 -2.82 7.39
C LEU A 239 9.18 -4.07 7.90
N ALA A 240 9.88 -5.20 8.03
CA ALA A 240 9.28 -6.43 8.55
C ALA A 240 8.80 -6.28 10.02
N LEU A 241 9.61 -5.64 10.87
CA LEU A 241 9.25 -5.36 12.27
C LEU A 241 8.08 -4.36 12.37
N SER A 242 8.12 -3.30 11.56
CA SER A 242 7.02 -2.32 11.48
C SER A 242 5.72 -2.99 11.06
N SER A 243 5.76 -3.82 10.02
CA SER A 243 4.57 -4.53 9.55
C SER A 243 4.04 -5.54 10.55
N ALA A 244 4.89 -6.19 11.35
CA ALA A 244 4.45 -7.04 12.46
C ALA A 244 3.64 -6.23 13.51
N ILE A 245 4.09 -5.01 13.84
CA ILE A 245 3.35 -4.09 14.71
C ILE A 245 2.02 -3.70 14.07
N THR A 246 2.02 -3.29 12.80
CA THR A 246 0.82 -2.93 12.04
C THR A 246 -0.21 -4.07 12.03
N VAL A 247 0.23 -5.31 11.80
CA VAL A 247 -0.65 -6.49 11.78
C VAL A 247 -1.22 -6.75 13.17
N ALA A 248 -0.41 -6.67 14.23
CA ALA A 248 -0.88 -6.83 15.60
C ALA A 248 -1.98 -5.82 15.94
N PHE A 249 -1.81 -4.55 15.55
CA PHE A 249 -2.84 -3.53 15.73
C PHE A 249 -4.08 -3.74 14.86
N ASN A 250 -3.95 -4.20 13.62
CA ASN A 250 -5.10 -4.60 12.79
C ASN A 250 -5.88 -5.76 13.42
N ILE A 251 -5.20 -6.77 13.96
CA ILE A 251 -5.86 -7.87 14.69
C ILE A 251 -6.54 -7.31 15.93
N ALA A 252 -5.88 -6.43 16.68
CA ALA A 252 -6.45 -5.81 17.87
C ALA A 252 -7.68 -4.95 17.55
N GLN A 253 -7.66 -4.16 16.47
CA GLN A 253 -8.81 -3.38 16.00
C GLN A 253 -9.99 -4.29 15.61
N GLY A 254 -9.74 -5.44 14.97
CA GLY A 254 -10.80 -6.36 14.57
C GLY A 254 -11.35 -7.24 15.70
N ALA A 255 -10.49 -7.65 16.64
CA ALA A 255 -10.85 -8.62 17.68
C ALA A 255 -11.26 -7.98 19.03
N THR A 256 -10.90 -6.71 19.27
CA THR A 256 -11.10 -6.05 20.57
C THR A 256 -11.99 -4.82 20.49
N ARG A 257 -12.28 -4.19 21.64
CA ARG A 257 -13.07 -2.95 21.73
C ARG A 257 -12.41 -1.74 21.05
N ILE A 258 -11.14 -1.83 20.66
CA ILE A 258 -10.43 -0.76 19.94
C ILE A 258 -11.17 -0.42 18.64
N GLY A 259 -11.66 -1.42 17.89
CA GLY A 259 -12.41 -1.20 16.65
C GLY A 259 -13.72 -0.43 16.84
N ASN A 260 -14.30 -0.44 18.05
CA ASN A 260 -15.53 0.27 18.37
C ASN A 260 -15.30 1.75 18.72
N ILE A 261 -14.05 2.18 18.87
CA ILE A 261 -13.73 3.60 19.05
C ILE A 261 -14.16 4.35 17.78
N ASP A 262 -14.64 5.57 17.95
CA ASP A 262 -14.99 6.46 16.83
C ASP A 262 -13.85 6.53 15.80
N LYS A 263 -14.14 6.15 14.56
CA LYS A 263 -13.19 6.06 13.46
C LYS A 263 -12.47 7.37 13.20
N ARG A 264 -13.14 8.51 13.44
CA ARG A 264 -12.52 9.85 13.33
C ARG A 264 -11.38 10.02 14.34
N LYS A 265 -11.58 9.55 15.58
CA LYS A 265 -10.56 9.61 16.63
C LYS A 265 -9.40 8.67 16.33
N GLN A 266 -9.69 7.47 15.81
CA GLN A 266 -8.65 6.54 15.35
C GLN A 266 -7.80 7.19 14.24
N MET A 267 -8.43 7.78 13.22
CA MET A 267 -7.73 8.47 12.13
C MET A 267 -6.90 9.66 12.62
N LEU A 268 -7.44 10.49 13.52
CA LEU A 268 -6.69 11.60 14.12
C LEU A 268 -5.47 11.11 14.90
N LEU A 269 -5.61 9.98 15.63
CA LEU A 269 -4.49 9.36 16.33
C LEU A 269 -3.41 8.93 15.33
N GLY A 270 -3.77 8.16 14.29
CA GLY A 270 -2.82 7.69 13.28
C GLY A 270 -2.12 8.83 12.53
N LEU A 271 -2.86 9.87 12.12
CA LEU A 271 -2.28 11.07 11.50
C LEU A 271 -1.33 11.83 12.44
N SER A 272 -1.63 11.85 13.74
CA SER A 272 -0.75 12.46 14.74
C SER A 272 0.56 11.68 14.88
N PHE A 273 0.53 10.35 14.84
CA PHE A 273 1.74 9.52 14.80
C PHE A 273 2.52 9.70 13.49
N PHE A 274 1.86 9.83 12.34
CA PHE A 274 2.55 10.18 11.09
C PHE A 274 3.24 11.55 11.18
N LEU A 275 2.61 12.56 11.79
CA LEU A 275 3.27 13.85 12.03
C LEU A 275 4.45 13.74 12.99
N LEU A 276 4.32 12.92 14.04
CA LEU A 276 5.41 12.65 14.96
C LEU A 276 6.60 11.97 14.27
N TYR A 277 6.32 11.05 13.33
CA TYR A 277 7.34 10.45 12.47
C TYR A 277 8.07 11.51 11.66
N GLN A 278 7.34 12.41 10.98
CA GLN A 278 7.94 13.50 10.22
C GLN A 278 8.76 14.45 11.10
N LEU A 279 8.28 14.73 12.32
CA LEU A 279 8.96 15.58 13.29
C LEU A 279 10.34 15.00 13.68
N PHE A 280 10.42 13.71 13.97
CA PHE A 280 11.68 13.07 14.37
C PHE A 280 12.63 12.84 13.20
N MET A 281 12.10 12.56 12.02
CA MET A 281 12.88 12.38 10.79
C MET A 281 13.37 13.70 10.20
N TYR A 282 12.86 14.85 10.65
CA TYR A 282 13.32 16.14 10.15
C TYR A 282 14.81 16.35 10.48
N PRO A 283 15.65 16.81 9.53
CA PRO A 283 17.05 17.12 9.78
C PRO A 283 17.17 18.38 10.63
N TRP A 284 17.06 18.24 11.95
CA TRP A 284 17.23 19.35 12.87
C TRP A 284 18.70 19.79 12.94
N ASP A 285 18.93 21.08 13.15
CA ASP A 285 20.29 21.64 13.21
C ASP A 285 21.12 21.07 14.38
N PHE A 286 20.48 20.51 15.41
CA PHE A 286 21.15 19.88 16.54
C PHE A 286 21.54 18.41 16.29
N TYR A 287 21.16 17.82 15.16
CA TYR A 287 21.60 16.50 14.76
C TYR A 287 23.04 16.53 14.19
N PRO A 288 23.79 15.42 14.27
CA PRO A 288 25.17 15.38 13.77
C PRO A 288 25.22 15.63 12.26
N GLY A 289 26.25 16.31 11.78
CA GLY A 289 26.45 16.59 10.35
C GLY A 289 27.78 17.32 10.12
N PRO A 290 28.10 17.70 8.87
CA PRO A 290 27.33 17.47 7.64
C PRO A 290 27.41 16.02 7.12
N LEU A 291 26.70 15.70 6.04
CA LEU A 291 26.77 14.39 5.39
C LEU A 291 28.07 14.23 4.60
N HIS A 292 28.53 12.99 4.46
CA HIS A 292 29.76 12.69 3.73
C HIS A 292 29.51 12.48 2.24
N PHE A 293 30.42 12.99 1.42
CA PHE A 293 30.40 12.76 -0.02
C PHE A 293 31.17 11.49 -0.38
N LEU A 294 30.74 10.84 -1.46
CA LEU A 294 31.43 9.70 -2.03
C LEU A 294 32.84 10.09 -2.52
N PRO A 295 33.86 9.23 -2.29
CA PRO A 295 35.17 9.40 -2.91
C PRO A 295 35.08 9.38 -4.44
N GLN A 296 36.00 10.06 -5.13
CA GLN A 296 36.00 10.10 -6.58
C GLN A 296 36.14 8.70 -7.20
N GLY A 297 35.21 8.35 -8.08
CA GLY A 297 35.22 7.08 -8.81
C GLY A 297 34.67 5.88 -8.02
N VAL A 298 34.13 6.10 -6.81
CA VAL A 298 33.46 5.08 -6.00
C VAL A 298 31.95 5.22 -6.15
N GLU A 299 31.28 4.10 -6.36
CA GLU A 299 29.83 3.99 -6.50
C GLU A 299 29.17 3.51 -5.19
N THR A 300 27.87 3.75 -5.03
CA THR A 300 27.12 3.36 -3.82
C THR A 300 27.07 1.85 -3.57
N ALA A 301 27.39 1.05 -4.59
CA ALA A 301 27.53 -0.39 -4.49
C ALA A 301 28.66 -0.80 -3.53
N ASP A 302 29.74 -0.02 -3.47
CA ASP A 302 30.94 -0.35 -2.68
C ASP A 302 30.98 0.40 -1.35
N THR A 303 30.47 1.63 -1.29
CA THR A 303 30.46 2.47 -0.08
C THR A 303 29.32 3.47 -0.15
N GLY A 304 28.63 3.75 0.96
CA GLY A 304 27.57 4.76 0.97
C GLY A 304 28.10 6.18 1.06
N GLY A 305 27.25 7.13 0.69
CA GLY A 305 27.52 8.55 0.80
C GLY A 305 26.76 9.36 -0.24
N CYS A 306 26.91 10.68 -0.17
CA CYS A 306 26.30 11.59 -1.12
C CYS A 306 27.05 11.65 -2.44
N TYR A 307 26.31 11.55 -3.55
CA TYR A 307 26.86 11.89 -4.86
C TYR A 307 27.26 13.38 -4.90
N PRO A 308 28.33 13.76 -5.62
CA PRO A 308 28.74 15.16 -5.74
C PRO A 308 27.67 16.11 -6.29
N VAL A 309 26.68 15.57 -7.03
CA VAL A 309 25.53 16.34 -7.54
C VAL A 309 24.56 16.79 -6.42
N TYR A 310 24.60 16.14 -5.25
CA TYR A 310 23.75 16.46 -4.11
C TYR A 310 24.39 17.54 -3.23
N ALA A 311 24.43 18.78 -3.73
CA ALA A 311 25.03 19.91 -3.03
C ALA A 311 24.45 20.16 -1.63
N TRP A 312 23.18 19.80 -1.41
CA TRP A 312 22.49 19.93 -0.12
C TRP A 312 23.12 19.07 1.00
N CYS A 313 23.91 18.05 0.67
CA CYS A 313 24.59 17.22 1.68
C CYS A 313 25.60 17.99 2.54
N ALA A 314 26.16 19.08 2.01
CA ALA A 314 27.13 19.91 2.73
C ALA A 314 26.51 20.69 3.91
N GLU A 315 25.19 20.91 3.88
CA GLU A 315 24.47 21.72 4.86
C GLU A 315 23.46 20.91 5.68
N THR A 316 23.21 19.66 5.29
CA THR A 316 22.16 18.83 5.89
C THR A 316 22.73 17.98 7.03
N THR A 317 21.99 17.87 8.12
CA THR A 317 22.31 17.00 9.24
C THR A 317 21.79 15.57 9.03
N ARG A 318 22.30 14.64 9.83
CA ARG A 318 22.02 13.21 9.83
C ARG A 318 21.10 12.87 10.98
N VAL A 319 19.92 12.34 10.69
CA VAL A 319 19.03 11.81 11.74
C VAL A 319 19.77 10.70 12.49
N PRO A 320 19.89 10.76 13.83
CA PRO A 320 20.54 9.70 14.61
C PRO A 320 19.91 8.34 14.33
N ILE A 321 20.75 7.31 14.12
CA ILE A 321 20.31 5.98 13.69
C ILE A 321 19.24 5.36 14.60
N PHE A 322 19.34 5.57 15.91
CA PHE A 322 18.34 5.11 16.88
C PHE A 322 16.98 5.78 16.68
N ILE A 323 16.96 7.08 16.37
CA ILE A 323 15.73 7.83 16.09
C ILE A 323 15.10 7.35 14.78
N TYR A 324 15.94 7.08 13.77
CA TYR A 324 15.50 6.54 12.49
C TYR A 324 14.77 5.20 12.66
N PHE A 325 15.44 4.21 13.25
CA PHE A 325 14.83 2.89 13.44
C PHE A 325 13.65 2.90 14.40
N PHE A 326 13.71 3.68 15.49
CA PHE A 326 12.58 3.79 16.40
C PHE A 326 11.35 4.39 15.71
N SER A 327 11.54 5.45 14.92
CA SER A 327 10.41 6.09 14.23
C SER A 327 9.88 5.20 13.11
N PHE A 328 10.75 4.55 12.34
CA PHE A 328 10.33 3.62 11.28
C PHE A 328 9.62 2.39 11.85
N ILE A 329 10.16 1.74 12.87
CA ILE A 329 9.56 0.51 13.40
C ILE A 329 8.33 0.82 14.24
N ALA A 330 8.45 1.66 15.27
CA ALA A 330 7.39 1.85 16.24
C ALA A 330 6.36 2.88 15.79
N ILE A 331 6.80 4.08 15.40
CA ILE A 331 5.87 5.19 15.13
C ILE A 331 5.11 4.95 13.83
N PHE A 332 5.80 4.60 12.75
CA PHE A 332 5.16 4.29 11.47
C PHE A 332 4.30 3.02 11.55
N GLY A 333 4.80 1.95 12.18
CA GLY A 333 4.03 0.72 12.40
C GLY A 333 2.75 0.92 13.22
N VAL A 334 2.74 1.86 14.18
CA VAL A 334 1.52 2.25 14.90
C VAL A 334 0.65 3.20 14.08
N ALA A 335 1.22 4.13 13.32
CA ALA A 335 0.43 5.12 12.57
C ALA A 335 -0.46 4.48 11.49
N PHE A 336 0.11 3.54 10.73
CA PHE A 336 -0.51 2.92 9.56
C PHE A 336 -1.91 2.29 9.81
N PRO A 337 -2.08 1.36 10.77
CA PRO A 337 -3.38 0.69 10.99
C PRO A 337 -4.47 1.65 11.50
N PHE A 338 -4.10 2.75 12.15
CA PHE A 338 -5.06 3.72 12.68
C PHE A 338 -5.60 4.70 11.63
N VAL A 339 -5.11 4.66 10.39
CA VAL A 339 -5.70 5.44 9.28
C VAL A 339 -6.12 4.53 8.13
N GLU A 340 -5.30 3.53 7.77
CA GLU A 340 -5.56 2.65 6.63
C GLU A 340 -6.86 1.85 6.78
N THR A 341 -7.18 1.41 8.00
CA THR A 341 -8.36 0.57 8.26
C THR A 341 -9.63 1.36 8.55
N PRO A 342 -9.64 2.39 9.42
CA PRO A 342 -10.85 3.17 9.69
C PRO A 342 -11.29 4.04 8.50
N SER A 343 -10.38 4.48 7.61
CA SER A 343 -10.73 5.28 6.43
C SER A 343 -11.70 4.57 5.46
N PRO A 344 -11.39 3.38 4.90
CA PRO A 344 -12.31 2.62 4.04
C PRO A 344 -13.57 2.18 4.78
N THR A 345 -13.46 1.91 6.08
CA THR A 345 -14.61 1.52 6.91
C THR A 345 -15.61 2.68 7.03
N LEU A 346 -15.12 3.88 7.37
CA LEU A 346 -15.92 5.09 7.45
C LEU A 346 -16.48 5.48 6.06
N PHE A 347 -15.67 5.36 5.01
CA PHE A 347 -16.10 5.60 3.64
C PHE A 347 -17.31 4.74 3.26
N SER A 348 -17.24 3.43 3.53
CA SER A 348 -18.34 2.52 3.26
C SER A 348 -19.58 2.82 4.11
N GLU A 349 -19.39 3.24 5.37
CA GLU A 349 -20.48 3.65 6.25
C GLU A 349 -21.17 4.95 5.80
N ILE A 350 -20.42 5.91 5.25
CA ILE A 350 -20.96 7.14 4.66
C ILE A 350 -21.80 6.81 3.41
N LEU A 351 -21.34 5.88 2.58
CA LEU A 351 -22.13 5.41 1.44
C LEU A 351 -23.40 4.71 1.90
N GLY A 352 -23.36 3.98 3.01
CA GLY A 352 -24.51 3.26 3.55
C GLY A 352 -24.90 2.02 2.73
N PRO A 353 -26.04 1.38 3.03
CA PRO A 353 -26.32 0.03 2.57
C PRO A 353 -26.90 0.00 1.14
N ARG A 354 -26.03 0.27 0.16
CA ARG A 354 -26.34 0.26 -1.28
C ARG A 354 -25.25 -0.47 -2.04
N LYS A 355 -25.45 -0.68 -3.35
CA LYS A 355 -24.35 -1.13 -4.22
C LYS A 355 -23.25 -0.07 -4.26
N GLN A 356 -22.06 -0.39 -3.74
CA GLN A 356 -20.96 0.58 -3.56
C GLN A 356 -19.85 0.46 -4.61
N GLY A 357 -19.98 -0.39 -5.64
CA GLY A 357 -18.89 -0.78 -6.52
C GLY A 357 -18.19 0.39 -7.23
N ASN A 358 -18.95 1.31 -7.83
CA ASN A 358 -18.36 2.47 -8.52
C ASN A 358 -17.59 3.40 -7.58
N MET A 359 -18.17 3.74 -6.42
CA MET A 359 -17.54 4.66 -5.46
C MET A 359 -16.33 4.03 -4.78
N GLN A 360 -16.38 2.73 -4.48
CA GLN A 360 -15.23 1.97 -3.96
C GLN A 360 -14.13 1.78 -5.01
N GLY A 361 -14.50 1.66 -6.29
CA GLY A 361 -13.56 1.73 -7.41
C GLY A 361 -12.84 3.09 -7.46
N LEU A 362 -13.56 4.20 -7.30
CA LEU A 362 -12.97 5.54 -7.21
C LEU A 362 -12.08 5.72 -5.97
N PHE A 363 -12.49 5.17 -4.83
CA PHE A 363 -11.68 5.16 -3.61
C PHE A 363 -10.37 4.39 -3.80
N SER A 364 -10.44 3.22 -4.45
CA SER A 364 -9.26 2.41 -4.77
C SER A 364 -8.37 3.10 -5.80
N LEU A 365 -8.95 3.79 -6.79
CA LEU A 365 -8.21 4.62 -7.74
C LEU A 365 -7.38 5.70 -7.04
N GLY A 366 -7.97 6.39 -6.05
CA GLY A 366 -7.23 7.34 -5.21
C GLY A 366 -6.04 6.68 -4.50
N GLY A 367 -6.24 5.49 -3.94
CA GLY A 367 -5.17 4.70 -3.32
C GLY A 367 -4.02 4.35 -4.25
N SER A 368 -4.28 4.13 -5.54
CA SER A 368 -3.23 3.79 -6.53
C SER A 368 -2.56 5.01 -7.15
N ILE A 369 -3.29 6.12 -7.38
CA ILE A 369 -2.69 7.33 -7.97
C ILE A 369 -1.76 8.05 -6.99
N ALA A 370 -2.06 7.98 -5.69
CA ALA A 370 -1.31 8.70 -4.68
C ALA A 370 0.15 8.21 -4.54
N PRO A 371 0.46 6.91 -4.49
CA PRO A 371 1.81 6.36 -4.59
C PRO A 371 2.61 6.86 -5.78
N VAL A 372 2.01 6.90 -6.97
CA VAL A 372 2.68 7.36 -8.20
C VAL A 372 3.08 8.83 -8.07
N ILE A 373 2.16 9.67 -7.61
CA ILE A 373 2.44 11.08 -7.33
C ILE A 373 3.54 11.20 -6.26
N ALA A 374 3.48 10.37 -5.21
CA ALA A 374 4.45 10.34 -4.12
C ALA A 374 5.87 10.07 -4.64
N SER A 375 6.07 8.95 -5.34
CA SER A 375 7.38 8.50 -5.81
C SER A 375 8.02 9.52 -6.76
N VAL A 376 7.26 10.01 -7.75
CA VAL A 376 7.77 10.99 -8.72
C VAL A 376 8.14 12.31 -8.02
N SER A 377 7.24 12.84 -7.18
CA SER A 377 7.47 14.12 -6.52
C SER A 377 8.60 14.05 -5.49
N SER A 378 8.62 13.02 -4.63
CA SER A 378 9.64 12.84 -3.61
C SER A 378 11.02 12.61 -4.21
N THR A 379 11.14 11.80 -5.27
CA THR A 379 12.41 11.57 -5.95
C THR A 379 12.95 12.85 -6.59
N ALA A 380 12.08 13.63 -7.23
CA ALA A 380 12.46 14.91 -7.84
C ALA A 380 12.91 15.94 -6.80
N ILE A 381 12.19 16.04 -5.68
CA ILE A 381 12.53 16.94 -4.55
C ILE A 381 13.83 16.48 -3.88
N PHE A 382 13.98 15.18 -3.61
CA PHE A 382 15.18 14.60 -2.99
C PHE A 382 16.44 14.93 -3.81
N LYS A 383 16.42 14.69 -5.12
CA LYS A 383 17.58 14.95 -6.00
C LYS A 383 17.98 16.44 -6.00
N ARG A 384 17.00 17.36 -5.91
CA ARG A 384 17.25 18.80 -6.05
C ARG A 384 17.56 19.50 -4.72
N SER A 385 16.81 19.20 -3.67
CA SER A 385 16.83 19.96 -2.41
C SER A 385 16.97 19.08 -1.16
N GLY A 386 17.17 17.77 -1.33
CA GLY A 386 17.36 16.82 -0.24
C GLY A 386 16.07 16.44 0.48
N TYR A 387 16.22 15.53 1.43
CA TYR A 387 15.09 14.90 2.13
C TYR A 387 14.33 15.85 3.06
N ARG A 388 14.93 16.97 3.48
CA ARG A 388 14.27 18.02 4.28
C ARG A 388 12.94 18.46 3.65
N TYR A 389 12.94 18.74 2.35
CA TYR A 389 11.75 19.24 1.66
C TYR A 389 10.74 18.14 1.33
N VAL A 390 11.20 16.88 1.19
CA VAL A 390 10.30 15.72 1.08
C VAL A 390 9.47 15.60 2.36
N ILE A 391 10.11 15.72 3.53
CA ILE A 391 9.45 15.70 4.84
C ILE A 391 8.47 16.88 4.99
N VAL A 392 8.86 18.08 4.57
CA VAL A 392 7.98 19.26 4.61
C VAL A 392 6.75 19.05 3.73
N MET A 393 6.91 18.56 2.50
CA MET A 393 5.78 18.24 1.61
C MET A 393 4.83 17.25 2.27
N GLN A 394 5.34 16.15 2.83
CA GLN A 394 4.52 15.15 3.52
C GLN A 394 3.76 15.75 4.70
N THR A 395 4.46 16.58 5.49
CA THR A 395 3.91 17.25 6.67
C THR A 395 2.74 18.16 6.29
N ILE A 396 2.86 18.92 5.19
CA ILE A 396 1.78 19.78 4.69
C ILE A 396 0.56 18.95 4.30
N CYS A 397 0.74 17.85 3.57
CA CYS A 397 -0.37 16.96 3.20
C CYS A 397 -1.05 16.35 4.43
N LEU A 398 -0.27 15.90 5.42
CA LEU A 398 -0.80 15.35 6.68
C LEU A 398 -1.60 16.40 7.48
N LEU A 399 -1.06 17.62 7.61
CA LEU A 399 -1.74 18.74 8.29
C LEU A 399 -3.04 19.11 7.59
N PHE A 400 -3.08 19.09 6.26
CA PHE A 400 -4.30 19.30 5.50
C PHE A 400 -5.32 18.16 5.73
N GLY A 401 -4.88 16.91 5.81
CA GLY A 401 -5.74 15.79 6.20
C GLY A 401 -6.36 15.95 7.58
N ILE A 402 -5.56 16.35 8.58
CA ILE A 402 -6.06 16.63 9.93
C ILE A 402 -7.05 17.79 9.93
N SER A 403 -6.75 18.89 9.24
CA SER A 403 -7.63 20.05 9.20
C SER A 403 -8.98 19.71 8.55
N LEU A 404 -9.00 18.90 7.49
CA LEU A 404 -10.24 18.39 6.89
C LEU A 404 -11.07 17.59 7.89
N ILE A 405 -10.45 16.69 8.67
CA ILE A 405 -11.20 15.93 9.70
C ILE A 405 -11.77 16.86 10.76
N LEU A 406 -11.01 17.85 11.23
CA LEU A 406 -11.45 18.78 12.28
C LEU A 406 -12.59 19.68 11.80
N VAL A 407 -12.47 20.27 10.61
CA VAL A 407 -13.50 21.16 10.03
C VAL A 407 -14.77 20.40 9.71
N PHE A 408 -14.65 19.21 9.11
CA PHE A 408 -15.79 18.39 8.68
C PHE A 408 -16.15 17.28 9.68
N TYR A 409 -15.71 17.40 10.94
CA TYR A 409 -15.86 16.35 11.95
C TYR A 409 -17.31 15.89 12.08
N LYS A 410 -18.27 16.83 12.08
CA LYS A 410 -19.71 16.53 12.17
C LYS A 410 -20.31 15.88 10.92
N ARG A 411 -19.69 16.06 9.75
CA ARG A 411 -20.12 15.43 8.48
C ARG A 411 -19.56 14.03 8.27
N LEU A 412 -18.38 13.75 8.84
CA LEU A 412 -17.72 12.44 8.80
C LEU A 412 -18.40 11.44 9.75
N VAL A 413 -19.68 11.17 9.52
CA VAL A 413 -20.49 10.24 10.30
C VAL A 413 -21.14 9.18 9.41
N PRO A 414 -21.39 7.98 9.95
CA PRO A 414 -22.12 6.93 9.22
C PRO A 414 -23.49 7.42 8.75
N LEU A 415 -23.92 6.94 7.58
CA LEU A 415 -25.26 7.22 7.08
C LEU A 415 -26.30 6.61 8.01
N LYS A 416 -27.22 7.43 8.50
CA LYS A 416 -28.39 6.95 9.24
C LYS A 416 -29.48 6.56 8.25
N VAL A 417 -30.00 5.35 8.42
CA VAL A 417 -31.14 4.85 7.66
C VAL A 417 -32.40 5.20 8.44
N GLU A 418 -33.39 5.80 7.76
CA GLU A 418 -34.66 6.19 8.38
C GLU A 418 -35.72 5.13 8.05
N LYS A 419 -36.40 4.62 9.07
CA LYS A 419 -37.66 3.91 8.89
C LYS A 419 -38.75 4.96 8.82
N LYS A 420 -39.59 4.96 7.77
CA LYS A 420 -40.80 5.78 7.81
C LYS A 420 -41.63 5.26 8.98
N SER A 421 -41.76 6.07 10.03
CA SER A 421 -42.80 5.82 11.02
C SER A 421 -44.12 5.86 10.27
N THR A 422 -44.86 4.76 10.27
CA THR A 422 -46.30 4.79 10.05
C THR A 422 -46.87 5.77 11.06
N SER A 423 -47.03 7.03 10.66
CA SER A 423 -47.85 7.98 11.39
C SER A 423 -49.22 7.35 11.46
N SER A 424 -49.59 6.94 12.66
CA SER A 424 -50.91 6.46 13.02
C SER A 424 -51.92 7.52 12.58
N GLN A 425 -52.85 7.08 11.74
CA GLN A 425 -54.20 7.60 11.44
C GLN A 425 -54.49 9.09 11.66
#